data_AF-A0A1W2E582-F1
#
_entry.id   AF-A0A1W2E582-F1
#
_cell.length_a   1.000
_cell.length_b   1.000
_cell.length_c   1.000
_cell.angle_alpha   90.00
_cell.angle_beta   90.00
_cell.angle_gamma   90.00
#
_symmetry.space_group_name_H-M   'P 1'
#
loop_
_entity.id
_entity.type
_entity.pdbx_description
1 polymer ?
#
loop_
_entity_poly.entity_id
_entity_poly.type
_entity_poly.pdbx_seq_one_letter_code
_entity_poly.pdbx_strand_id
1 'polypeptide(L)'
;MPAQYYTQEQIKEIVSYAAQRFITVIPEIDMPGHATAANKAYPEFSGGGAPGHPEFTFNPGKEETYTYLSNILRETNALFPAQMIHLGGDEVSYGNQKWPTNPDIQRLMASHGLKDVKTVERYFMKRMADSVYMRNAKLLLWDEMAEVDLPVDKTIIYWWRQDRPDVLELALKKGFKTVLCPRLPFYFDFVQDSTHTNGRKWNKLYNSLQNVYNFSVDQYMNVSAQKDLILGVQADLWTETVQNEQRLDFLLFPRITALAEVGWTAKEDRDYQGYMERLKGHLKLFQEAGLYYYNPFYPARSPEPVKIGAGIKRFDTGL
;
A
#
# COMPACT_ATOMS: atom_id res chain seq x y z
N MET A 1 -16.74 -17.00 5.87
CA MET A 1 -17.51 -16.52 4.70
C MET A 1 -16.79 -16.98 3.45
N PRO A 2 -17.48 -17.27 2.34
CA PRO A 2 -16.83 -17.55 1.06
C PRO A 2 -15.93 -16.38 0.66
N ALA A 3 -14.89 -16.64 -0.14
CA ALA A 3 -14.05 -15.60 -0.70
C ALA A 3 -14.92 -14.61 -1.49
N GLN A 4 -14.72 -13.31 -1.26
CA GLN A 4 -15.40 -12.23 -1.97
C GLN A 4 -14.39 -11.54 -2.89
N TYR A 5 -14.86 -11.08 -4.05
CA TYR A 5 -14.08 -10.39 -5.05
C TYR A 5 -14.97 -9.39 -5.79
N TYR A 6 -14.35 -8.41 -6.45
CA TYR A 6 -15.04 -7.49 -7.35
C TYR A 6 -15.06 -8.08 -8.76
N THR A 7 -16.24 -8.13 -9.39
CA THR A 7 -16.34 -8.40 -10.83
C THR A 7 -15.77 -7.23 -11.64
N GLN A 8 -15.49 -7.45 -12.92
CA GLN A 8 -15.03 -6.36 -13.79
C GLN A 8 -16.06 -5.21 -13.87
N GLU A 9 -17.35 -5.52 -13.83
CA GLU A 9 -18.44 -4.55 -13.80
C GLU A 9 -18.44 -3.73 -12.50
N GLN A 10 -18.23 -4.37 -11.36
CA GLN A 10 -18.11 -3.68 -10.07
C GLN A 10 -16.86 -2.81 -10.02
N ILE A 11 -15.74 -3.26 -10.59
CA ILE A 11 -14.52 -2.44 -10.73
C ILE A 11 -14.82 -1.20 -11.60
N LYS A 12 -15.49 -1.36 -12.75
CA LYS A 12 -15.87 -0.23 -13.61
C LYS A 12 -16.78 0.77 -12.89
N GLU A 13 -17.71 0.29 -12.07
CA GLU A 13 -18.56 1.13 -11.24
C GLU A 13 -17.73 1.94 -10.24
N ILE A 14 -16.84 1.29 -9.49
CA ILE A 14 -15.94 1.95 -8.52
C ILE A 14 -15.09 3.02 -9.21
N VAL A 15 -14.48 2.68 -10.35
CA VAL A 15 -13.66 3.60 -11.15
C VAL A 15 -14.48 4.81 -11.61
N SER A 16 -15.70 4.59 -12.11
CA SER A 16 -16.60 5.66 -12.56
C SER A 16 -17.02 6.57 -11.40
N TYR A 17 -17.39 5.97 -10.26
CA TYR A 17 -17.81 6.71 -9.07
C TYR A 17 -16.67 7.58 -8.50
N ALA A 18 -15.44 7.06 -8.50
CA ALA A 18 -14.23 7.78 -8.11
C ALA A 18 -13.90 8.93 -9.08
N ALA A 19 -14.01 8.69 -10.39
CA ALA A 19 -13.74 9.69 -11.42
C ALA A 19 -14.68 10.91 -11.32
N GLN A 20 -15.96 10.71 -10.98
CA GLN A 20 -16.92 11.80 -10.71
C GLN A 20 -16.51 12.70 -9.52
N ARG A 21 -15.54 12.26 -8.71
CA ARG A 21 -15.00 12.96 -7.55
C ARG A 21 -13.53 13.35 -7.74
N PHE A 22 -13.03 13.31 -8.98
CA PHE A 22 -11.64 13.61 -9.32
C PHE A 22 -10.63 12.69 -8.62
N ILE A 23 -11.03 11.46 -8.29
CA ILE A 23 -10.17 10.44 -7.69
C ILE A 23 -9.76 9.44 -8.78
N THR A 24 -8.45 9.31 -8.99
CA THR A 24 -7.88 8.28 -9.86
C THR A 24 -7.69 7.00 -9.06
N VAL A 25 -8.22 5.88 -9.54
CA VAL A 25 -8.03 4.56 -8.94
C VAL A 25 -6.85 3.87 -9.62
N ILE A 26 -5.83 3.51 -8.85
CA ILE A 26 -4.63 2.82 -9.33
C ILE A 26 -4.65 1.39 -8.77
N PRO A 27 -4.60 0.35 -9.62
CA PRO A 27 -4.58 -1.04 -9.17
C PRO A 27 -3.20 -1.47 -8.71
N GLU A 28 -3.17 -2.32 -7.68
CA GLU A 28 -1.99 -3.09 -7.26
C GLU A 28 -2.18 -4.58 -7.53
N ILE A 29 -1.19 -5.20 -8.17
CA ILE A 29 -1.08 -6.64 -8.34
C ILE A 29 0.31 -7.02 -7.81
N ASP A 30 0.38 -7.33 -6.51
CA ASP A 30 1.63 -7.55 -5.82
C ASP A 30 2.35 -8.84 -6.28
N MET A 31 3.66 -8.73 -6.49
CA MET A 31 4.54 -9.78 -6.98
C MET A 31 6.03 -9.44 -6.74
N PRO A 32 6.93 -10.44 -6.72
CA PRO A 32 6.65 -11.88 -6.71
C PRO A 32 6.17 -12.39 -5.36
N GLY A 33 6.31 -11.59 -4.28
CA GLY A 33 5.84 -11.91 -2.93
C GLY A 33 4.32 -11.82 -2.79
N HIS A 34 3.82 -12.05 -1.57
CA HIS A 34 2.40 -11.96 -1.19
C HIS A 34 1.42 -12.73 -2.10
N ALA A 35 1.91 -13.71 -2.86
CA ALA A 35 1.16 -14.42 -3.89
C ALA A 35 0.31 -15.59 -3.37
N THR A 36 0.18 -15.74 -2.03
CA THR A 36 -0.43 -16.94 -1.41
C THR A 36 -1.84 -17.21 -1.91
N ALA A 37 -2.66 -16.18 -2.13
CA ALA A 37 -4.01 -16.35 -2.66
C ALA A 37 -4.01 -16.89 -4.09
N ALA A 38 -3.17 -16.31 -4.97
CA ALA A 38 -3.04 -16.72 -6.36
C ALA A 38 -2.48 -18.15 -6.47
N ASN A 39 -1.42 -18.47 -5.73
CA ASN A 39 -0.80 -19.79 -5.75
C ASN A 39 -1.68 -20.88 -5.13
N LYS A 40 -2.61 -20.55 -4.23
CA LYS A 40 -3.62 -21.52 -3.77
C LYS A 40 -4.63 -21.87 -4.86
N ALA A 41 -4.96 -20.90 -5.73
CA ALA A 41 -5.86 -21.11 -6.86
C ALA A 41 -5.16 -21.76 -8.05
N TYR A 42 -3.88 -21.41 -8.28
CA TYR A 42 -3.04 -21.88 -9.38
C TYR A 42 -1.66 -22.34 -8.86
N PRO A 43 -1.58 -23.53 -8.22
CA PRO A 43 -0.36 -24.01 -7.58
C PRO A 43 0.82 -24.20 -8.54
N GLU A 44 0.56 -24.37 -9.83
CA GLU A 44 1.57 -24.53 -10.87
C GLU A 44 2.53 -23.33 -10.99
N PHE A 45 2.11 -22.12 -10.59
CA PHE A 45 2.91 -20.90 -10.65
C PHE A 45 3.70 -20.61 -9.36
N SER A 46 3.57 -21.45 -8.33
CA SER A 46 4.25 -21.23 -7.05
C SER A 46 5.76 -21.44 -7.13
N GLY A 47 6.50 -20.46 -6.60
CA GLY A 47 7.94 -20.52 -6.30
C GLY A 47 8.22 -21.07 -4.89
N GLY A 48 7.17 -21.35 -4.12
CA GLY A 48 7.23 -21.75 -2.73
C GLY A 48 7.21 -20.56 -1.77
N GLY A 49 7.71 -20.80 -0.57
CA GLY A 49 7.44 -19.93 0.58
C GLY A 49 8.30 -20.26 1.80
N ALA A 50 7.90 -19.72 2.94
CA ALA A 50 8.52 -19.98 4.25
C ALA A 50 7.58 -20.77 5.17
N PRO A 51 8.07 -21.38 6.26
CA PRO A 51 7.19 -21.87 7.32
C PRO A 51 6.21 -20.77 7.78
N GLY A 52 4.91 -21.05 7.73
CA GLY A 52 3.84 -20.08 7.98
C GLY A 52 3.22 -19.47 6.71
N HIS A 53 3.99 -19.37 5.63
CA HIS A 53 3.58 -18.83 4.33
C HIS A 53 4.11 -19.69 3.17
N PRO A 54 3.64 -20.95 3.01
CA PRO A 54 4.28 -21.95 2.14
C PRO A 54 4.22 -21.63 0.63
N GLU A 55 3.27 -20.82 0.19
CA GLU A 55 3.04 -20.50 -1.22
C GLU A 55 3.16 -18.98 -1.47
N PHE A 56 4.06 -18.32 -0.75
CA PHE A 56 4.17 -16.86 -0.72
C PHE A 56 4.67 -16.24 -2.01
N THR A 57 5.44 -16.97 -2.82
CA THR A 57 6.11 -16.39 -3.99
C THR A 57 5.65 -17.02 -5.31
N PHE A 58 5.56 -16.23 -6.37
CA PHE A 58 5.53 -16.77 -7.74
C PHE A 58 6.90 -17.35 -8.13
N ASN A 59 6.93 -18.32 -9.06
CA ASN A 59 8.14 -18.98 -9.52
C ASN A 59 8.82 -18.20 -10.66
N PRO A 60 9.99 -17.57 -10.43
CA PRO A 60 10.68 -16.82 -11.48
C PRO A 60 11.33 -17.69 -12.55
N GLY A 61 11.56 -18.98 -12.26
CA GLY A 61 12.23 -19.93 -13.15
C GLY A 61 11.31 -20.60 -14.18
N LYS A 62 10.00 -20.31 -14.14
CA LYS A 62 9.02 -20.82 -15.11
C LYS A 62 8.57 -19.70 -16.04
N GLU A 63 8.69 -19.93 -17.35
CA GLU A 63 8.28 -18.95 -18.38
C GLU A 63 6.77 -18.72 -18.38
N GLU A 64 6.00 -19.76 -18.07
CA GLU A 64 4.54 -19.73 -17.99
C GLU A 64 4.05 -18.77 -16.91
N THR A 65 4.81 -18.57 -15.83
CA THR A 65 4.52 -17.58 -14.78
C THR A 65 4.44 -16.17 -15.36
N TYR A 66 5.39 -15.78 -16.22
CA TYR A 66 5.39 -14.46 -16.84
C TYR A 66 4.22 -14.28 -17.80
N THR A 67 3.86 -15.32 -18.55
CA THR A 67 2.70 -15.29 -19.45
C THR A 67 1.40 -15.13 -18.65
N TYR A 68 1.24 -15.91 -17.58
CA TYR A 68 0.11 -15.83 -16.66
C TYR A 68 -0.06 -14.42 -16.06
N LEU A 69 1.01 -13.88 -15.47
CA LEU A 69 0.97 -12.55 -14.86
C LEU A 69 0.79 -11.45 -15.90
N SER A 70 1.42 -11.56 -17.06
CA SER A 70 1.24 -10.58 -18.15
C SER A 70 -0.20 -10.53 -18.64
N ASN A 71 -0.91 -11.66 -18.69
CA ASN A 71 -2.34 -11.69 -19.02
C ASN A 71 -3.18 -10.98 -17.96
N ILE A 72 -2.90 -11.20 -16.67
CA ILE A 72 -3.55 -10.46 -15.57
C ILE A 72 -3.30 -8.96 -15.73
N LEU A 73 -2.05 -8.54 -15.91
CA LEU A 73 -1.71 -7.13 -16.08
C LEU A 73 -2.38 -6.49 -17.31
N ARG A 74 -2.59 -7.25 -18.38
CA ARG A 74 -3.34 -6.77 -19.56
C ARG A 74 -4.79 -6.50 -19.20
N GLU A 75 -5.46 -7.43 -18.53
CA GLU A 75 -6.87 -7.29 -18.16
C GLU A 75 -7.06 -6.19 -17.12
N THR A 76 -6.18 -6.13 -16.11
CA THR A 76 -6.14 -5.02 -15.15
C THR A 76 -5.97 -3.69 -15.86
N ASN A 77 -4.97 -3.52 -16.73
CA ASN A 77 -4.76 -2.23 -17.41
C ASN A 77 -5.97 -1.76 -18.24
N ALA A 78 -6.76 -2.70 -18.77
CA ALA A 78 -7.97 -2.38 -19.53
C ALA A 78 -9.12 -1.87 -18.64
N LEU A 79 -9.14 -2.22 -17.36
CA LEU A 79 -10.19 -1.82 -16.40
C LEU A 79 -9.90 -0.48 -15.73
N PHE A 80 -8.62 -0.10 -15.58
CA PHE A 80 -8.21 1.09 -14.85
C PHE A 80 -7.65 2.17 -15.79
N PRO A 81 -8.34 3.30 -15.98
CA PRO A 81 -7.92 4.36 -16.91
C PRO A 81 -6.68 5.14 -16.43
N ALA A 82 -6.18 4.86 -15.23
CA ALA A 82 -5.04 5.55 -14.64
C ALA A 82 -3.75 5.44 -15.48
N GLN A 83 -3.62 4.42 -16.32
CA GLN A 83 -2.37 4.08 -17.03
C GLN A 83 -1.20 3.94 -16.05
N MET A 84 -1.47 3.36 -14.89
CA MET A 84 -0.53 3.10 -13.82
C MET A 84 -0.86 1.75 -13.21
N ILE A 85 0.16 0.96 -12.90
CA ILE A 85 -0.01 -0.31 -12.19
C ILE A 85 1.06 -0.41 -11.11
N HIS A 86 0.63 -0.66 -9.87
CA HIS A 86 1.52 -1.02 -8.78
C HIS A 86 1.81 -2.52 -8.83
N LEU A 87 3.08 -2.92 -8.86
CA LEU A 87 3.46 -4.34 -8.82
C LEU A 87 3.89 -4.80 -7.43
N GLY A 88 3.78 -3.93 -6.43
CA GLY A 88 4.23 -4.19 -5.07
C GLY A 88 5.75 -4.36 -5.02
N GLY A 89 6.20 -5.58 -4.74
CA GLY A 89 7.61 -5.93 -4.65
C GLY A 89 8.21 -5.76 -3.26
N ASP A 90 7.39 -5.65 -2.23
CA ASP A 90 7.82 -5.64 -0.85
C ASP A 90 8.05 -7.06 -0.32
N GLU A 91 8.83 -7.16 0.75
CA GLU A 91 8.86 -8.34 1.63
C GLU A 91 9.17 -9.71 0.98
N VAL A 92 9.70 -9.76 -0.24
CA VAL A 92 10.02 -11.01 -0.96
C VAL A 92 10.95 -11.92 -0.15
N SER A 93 11.87 -11.35 0.62
CA SER A 93 12.78 -12.09 1.51
C SER A 93 12.07 -12.90 2.59
N TYR A 94 10.82 -12.60 2.93
CA TYR A 94 10.05 -13.38 3.89
C TYR A 94 9.55 -14.71 3.31
N GLY A 95 9.48 -14.86 1.99
CA GLY A 95 8.95 -16.07 1.34
C GLY A 95 9.89 -16.77 0.36
N ASN A 96 11.03 -16.21 -0.01
CA ASN A 96 11.91 -16.80 -1.03
C ASN A 96 12.78 -17.98 -0.54
N GLN A 97 12.52 -18.53 0.65
CA GLN A 97 13.35 -19.58 1.28
C GLN A 97 13.45 -20.88 0.47
N LYS A 98 12.46 -21.16 -0.38
CA LYS A 98 12.47 -22.32 -1.28
C LYS A 98 13.22 -22.09 -2.58
N TRP A 99 13.52 -20.84 -2.94
CA TRP A 99 14.16 -20.51 -4.21
C TRP A 99 15.54 -21.16 -4.41
N PRO A 100 16.45 -21.18 -3.41
CA PRO A 100 17.78 -21.78 -3.58
C PRO A 100 17.76 -23.27 -3.97
N THR A 101 16.69 -23.99 -3.59
CA THR A 101 16.53 -25.43 -3.84
C THR A 101 15.52 -25.74 -4.94
N ASN A 102 14.88 -24.74 -5.53
CA ASN A 102 13.88 -24.93 -6.57
C ASN A 102 14.58 -25.22 -7.92
N PRO A 103 14.34 -26.38 -8.57
CA PRO A 103 15.02 -26.75 -9.81
C PRO A 103 14.83 -25.76 -10.97
N ASP A 104 13.66 -25.14 -11.08
CA ASP A 104 13.37 -24.17 -12.15
C ASP A 104 14.21 -22.90 -11.96
N ILE A 105 14.28 -22.43 -10.70
CA ILE A 105 15.05 -21.24 -10.34
C ILE A 105 16.56 -21.51 -10.44
N GLN A 106 17.03 -22.70 -10.07
CA GLN A 106 18.42 -23.10 -10.28
C GLN A 106 18.80 -23.08 -11.77
N ARG A 107 17.91 -23.56 -12.67
CA ARG A 107 18.13 -23.47 -14.12
C ARG A 107 18.12 -22.02 -14.63
N LEU A 108 17.23 -21.18 -14.11
CA LEU A 108 17.22 -19.75 -14.40
C LEU A 108 18.55 -19.10 -14.01
N MET A 109 19.00 -19.35 -12.77
CA MET A 109 20.25 -18.80 -12.26
C MET A 109 21.45 -19.22 -13.12
N ALA A 110 21.52 -20.50 -13.51
CA ALA A 110 22.59 -21.01 -14.36
C ALA A 110 22.55 -20.39 -15.77
N SER A 111 21.38 -20.27 -16.40
CA SER A 111 21.23 -19.75 -17.76
C SER A 111 21.49 -18.25 -17.90
N HIS A 112 21.18 -17.47 -16.86
CA HIS A 112 21.32 -16.00 -16.87
C HIS A 112 22.47 -15.49 -16.00
N GLY A 113 23.28 -16.39 -15.42
CA GLY A 113 24.42 -16.02 -14.58
C GLY A 113 24.02 -15.27 -13.30
N LEU A 114 22.85 -15.55 -12.74
CA LEU A 114 22.33 -14.90 -11.54
C LEU A 114 23.01 -15.50 -10.30
N LYS A 115 23.55 -14.65 -9.44
CA LYS A 115 24.47 -15.04 -8.36
C LYS A 115 23.75 -15.47 -7.08
N ASP A 116 22.60 -14.86 -6.81
CA ASP A 116 21.85 -15.04 -5.57
C ASP A 116 20.34 -14.77 -5.78
N VAL A 117 19.54 -15.07 -4.76
CA VAL A 117 18.08 -14.87 -4.79
C VAL A 117 17.68 -13.40 -5.02
N LYS A 118 18.51 -12.44 -4.60
CA LYS A 118 18.25 -11.01 -4.82
C LYS A 118 18.39 -10.66 -6.31
N THR A 119 19.36 -11.24 -7.00
CA THR A 119 19.48 -11.11 -8.46
C THR A 119 18.37 -11.82 -9.22
N VAL A 120 17.80 -12.91 -8.67
CA VAL A 120 16.59 -13.56 -9.20
C VAL A 120 15.36 -12.67 -9.07
N GLU A 121 15.16 -12.05 -7.91
CA GLU A 121 14.08 -11.09 -7.68
C GLU A 121 14.17 -9.90 -8.64
N ARG A 122 15.37 -9.31 -8.79
CA ARG A 122 15.62 -8.21 -9.75
C ARG A 122 15.33 -8.63 -11.19
N TYR A 123 15.69 -9.86 -11.57
CA TYR A 123 15.38 -10.41 -12.90
C TYR A 123 13.88 -10.49 -13.12
N PHE A 124 13.14 -11.07 -12.16
CA PHE A 124 11.69 -11.17 -12.21
C PHE A 124 11.02 -9.80 -12.35
N MET A 125 11.40 -8.84 -11.49
CA MET A 125 10.80 -7.51 -11.48
C MET A 125 11.08 -6.73 -12.76
N LYS A 126 12.26 -6.87 -13.37
CA LYS A 126 12.55 -6.26 -14.68
C LYS A 126 11.64 -6.81 -15.78
N ARG A 127 11.43 -8.13 -15.82
CA ARG A 127 10.54 -8.75 -16.82
C ARG A 127 9.07 -8.35 -16.64
N MET A 128 8.61 -8.21 -15.40
CA MET A 128 7.26 -7.75 -15.13
C MET A 128 7.11 -6.24 -15.39
N ALA A 129 8.13 -5.44 -15.11
CA ALA A 129 8.20 -4.04 -15.50
C ALA A 129 8.06 -3.85 -17.02
N ASP A 130 8.77 -4.64 -17.82
CA ASP A 130 8.66 -4.61 -19.28
C ASP A 130 7.22 -4.88 -19.75
N SER A 131 6.52 -5.81 -19.08
CA SER A 131 5.11 -6.08 -19.36
C SER A 131 4.22 -4.85 -19.09
N VAL A 132 4.47 -4.10 -18.02
CA VAL A 132 3.74 -2.85 -17.74
C VAL A 132 4.04 -1.78 -18.80
N TYR A 133 5.32 -1.60 -19.17
CA TYR A 133 5.72 -0.58 -20.16
C TYR A 133 5.19 -0.85 -21.56
N MET A 134 5.13 -2.12 -21.99
CA MET A 134 4.55 -2.50 -23.28
C MET A 134 3.06 -2.14 -23.40
N ARG A 135 2.39 -1.87 -22.27
CA ARG A 135 0.98 -1.45 -22.20
C ARG A 135 0.82 0.07 -22.05
N ASN A 136 1.89 0.83 -22.22
CA ASN A 136 1.94 2.29 -22.04
C ASN A 136 1.48 2.75 -20.64
N ALA A 137 1.71 1.92 -19.61
CA ALA A 137 1.43 2.28 -18.23
C ALA A 137 2.73 2.65 -17.48
N LYS A 138 2.62 3.53 -16.49
CA LYS A 138 3.69 3.75 -15.51
C LYS A 138 3.71 2.61 -14.50
N LEU A 139 4.91 2.23 -14.10
CA LEU A 139 5.16 1.23 -13.08
C LEU A 139 5.28 1.91 -11.71
N LEU A 140 4.56 1.39 -10.71
CA LEU A 140 4.68 1.81 -9.33
C LEU A 140 5.17 0.62 -8.49
N LEU A 141 6.03 0.88 -7.51
CA LEU A 141 6.67 -0.16 -6.68
C LEU A 141 6.93 0.34 -5.26
N TRP A 142 6.92 -0.59 -4.29
CA TRP A 142 7.43 -0.32 -2.94
C TRP A 142 8.95 -0.08 -2.96
N ASP A 143 9.46 0.63 -1.95
CA ASP A 143 10.82 1.17 -1.94
C ASP A 143 11.96 0.14 -1.93
N GLU A 144 11.69 -1.13 -1.59
CA GLU A 144 12.59 -2.25 -1.83
C GLU A 144 13.14 -2.25 -3.26
N MET A 145 12.32 -1.82 -4.22
CA MET A 145 12.66 -1.82 -5.64
C MET A 145 13.47 -0.61 -6.10
N ALA A 146 13.77 0.36 -5.22
CA ALA A 146 14.61 1.51 -5.56
C ALA A 146 16.02 1.10 -6.03
N GLU A 147 16.52 -0.04 -5.55
CA GLU A 147 17.82 -0.58 -5.98
C GLU A 147 17.79 -1.18 -7.41
N VAL A 148 16.62 -1.51 -7.94
CA VAL A 148 16.48 -2.09 -9.28
C VAL A 148 16.75 -1.01 -10.33
N ASP A 149 17.50 -1.35 -11.38
CA ASP A 149 17.73 -0.44 -12.50
C ASP A 149 16.53 -0.47 -13.44
N LEU A 150 15.64 0.49 -13.23
CA LEU A 150 14.40 0.71 -13.99
C LEU A 150 14.39 2.12 -14.61
N PRO A 151 13.70 2.33 -15.74
CA PRO A 151 13.59 3.65 -16.36
C PRO A 151 12.86 4.66 -15.45
N VAL A 152 13.58 5.69 -15.01
CA VAL A 152 13.10 6.69 -14.02
C VAL A 152 11.90 7.51 -14.50
N ASP A 153 11.75 7.71 -15.82
CA ASP A 153 10.63 8.42 -16.43
C ASP A 153 9.33 7.59 -16.44
N LYS A 154 9.45 6.26 -16.32
CA LYS A 154 8.35 5.30 -16.34
C LYS A 154 8.04 4.68 -14.99
N THR A 155 8.88 4.91 -13.98
CA THR A 155 8.75 4.30 -12.65
C THR A 155 8.50 5.34 -11.55
N ILE A 156 7.62 5.02 -10.62
CA ILE A 156 7.37 5.77 -9.39
C ILE A 156 7.64 4.84 -8.19
N ILE A 157 8.32 5.35 -7.17
CA ILE A 157 8.63 4.60 -5.94
C ILE A 157 7.72 5.06 -4.81
N TYR A 158 7.21 4.11 -4.02
CA TYR A 158 6.41 4.34 -2.82
C TYR A 158 7.27 4.05 -1.60
N TRP A 159 7.70 5.11 -0.91
CA TRP A 159 8.58 5.03 0.24
C TRP A 159 7.81 4.91 1.54
N TRP A 160 7.89 3.73 2.15
CA TRP A 160 7.07 3.32 3.29
C TRP A 160 7.92 3.03 4.55
N ARG A 161 9.22 2.74 4.39
CA ARG A 161 10.09 2.38 5.51
C ARG A 161 10.75 3.63 6.08
N GLN A 162 10.07 4.26 7.04
CA GLN A 162 10.58 5.42 7.77
C GLN A 162 11.92 5.16 8.49
N ASP A 163 12.20 3.89 8.82
CA ASP A 163 13.44 3.41 9.41
C ASP A 163 14.57 3.16 8.39
N ARG A 164 14.30 3.41 7.09
CA ARG A 164 15.23 3.30 5.97
C ARG A 164 15.28 4.59 5.14
N PRO A 165 15.68 5.74 5.75
CA PRO A 165 15.84 6.99 5.01
C PRO A 165 16.94 6.92 3.93
N ASP A 166 17.89 5.99 4.06
CA ASP A 166 18.89 5.69 3.04
C ASP A 166 18.27 5.23 1.71
N VAL A 167 17.12 4.54 1.76
CA VAL A 167 16.40 4.08 0.57
C VAL A 167 15.66 5.24 -0.11
N LEU A 168 15.11 6.18 0.67
CA LEU A 168 14.55 7.42 0.12
C LEU A 168 15.63 8.23 -0.60
N GLU A 169 16.79 8.44 0.05
CA GLU A 169 17.92 9.14 -0.56
C GLU A 169 18.38 8.45 -1.85
N LEU A 170 18.47 7.12 -1.84
CA LEU A 170 18.81 6.34 -3.04
C LEU A 170 17.81 6.56 -4.19
N ALA A 171 16.51 6.45 -3.92
CA ALA A 171 15.47 6.60 -4.93
C ALA A 171 15.55 7.99 -5.60
N LEU A 172 15.68 9.04 -4.80
CA LEU A 172 15.76 10.42 -5.27
C LEU A 172 17.08 10.70 -5.99
N LYS A 173 18.21 10.18 -5.50
CA LYS A 173 19.50 10.29 -6.17
C LYS A 173 19.51 9.60 -7.54
N LYS A 174 18.78 8.49 -7.68
CA LYS A 174 18.57 7.83 -8.97
C LYS A 174 17.62 8.62 -9.89
N GLY A 175 16.88 9.59 -9.37
CA GLY A 175 15.96 10.44 -10.14
C GLY A 175 14.53 9.87 -10.23
N PHE A 176 14.18 8.89 -9.40
CA PHE A 176 12.81 8.40 -9.36
C PHE A 176 11.88 9.44 -8.76
N LYS A 177 10.69 9.55 -9.36
CA LYS A 177 9.57 10.21 -8.69
C LYS A 177 9.10 9.33 -7.53
N THR A 178 8.79 9.95 -6.39
CA THR A 178 8.54 9.23 -5.15
C THR A 178 7.28 9.73 -4.46
N VAL A 179 6.43 8.80 -4.02
CA VAL A 179 5.31 9.04 -3.09
C VAL A 179 5.76 8.69 -1.69
N LEU A 180 5.45 9.56 -0.72
CA LEU A 180 5.80 9.34 0.68
C LEU A 180 4.61 8.72 1.42
N CYS A 181 4.76 7.47 1.83
CA CYS A 181 3.77 6.72 2.60
C CYS A 181 4.37 6.02 3.83
N PRO A 182 5.22 6.70 4.64
CA PRO A 182 5.92 6.05 5.72
C PRO A 182 4.98 5.44 6.76
N ARG A 183 5.31 4.22 7.22
CA ARG A 183 4.62 3.50 8.29
C ARG A 183 4.32 4.37 9.50
N LEU A 184 5.25 5.24 9.88
CA LEU A 184 4.98 6.33 10.82
C LEU A 184 5.07 7.67 10.05
N PRO A 185 4.00 8.48 9.97
CA PRO A 185 2.71 8.33 10.66
C PRO A 185 1.56 7.80 9.78
N PHE A 186 1.82 7.33 8.56
CA PHE A 186 0.76 7.16 7.55
C PHE A 186 0.16 5.76 7.42
N TYR A 187 0.62 4.77 8.19
CA TYR A 187 -0.09 3.49 8.27
C TYR A 187 -1.28 3.61 9.22
N PHE A 188 -2.48 3.65 8.67
CA PHE A 188 -3.72 3.87 9.42
C PHE A 188 -4.26 2.60 10.07
N ASP A 189 -3.71 1.43 9.77
CA ASP A 189 -3.96 0.20 10.56
C ASP A 189 -3.30 0.26 11.96
N PHE A 190 -2.40 1.22 12.16
CA PHE A 190 -1.83 1.51 13.47
C PHE A 190 -2.84 2.24 14.33
N VAL A 191 -2.81 1.97 15.62
CA VAL A 191 -3.74 2.63 16.54
C VAL A 191 -3.53 4.14 16.56
N GLN A 192 -4.59 4.89 16.84
CA GLN A 192 -4.55 6.37 16.81
C GLN A 192 -4.26 7.02 18.17
N ASP A 193 -4.39 6.26 19.25
CA ASP A 193 -4.25 6.77 20.61
C ASP A 193 -3.57 5.74 21.52
N SER A 194 -2.92 6.22 22.58
CA SER A 194 -2.22 5.35 23.54
C SER A 194 -3.15 4.35 24.25
N THR A 195 -4.43 4.68 24.42
CA THR A 195 -5.44 3.84 25.06
C THR A 195 -5.98 2.73 24.16
N HIS A 196 -5.75 2.83 22.84
CA HIS A 196 -6.22 1.85 21.88
C HIS A 196 -5.34 0.59 21.91
N THR A 197 -6.01 -0.56 21.80
CA THR A 197 -5.46 -1.89 22.03
C THR A 197 -5.61 -2.82 20.83
N ASN A 198 -6.60 -2.58 19.99
CA ASN A 198 -6.80 -3.33 18.75
C ASN A 198 -6.09 -2.55 17.64
N GLY A 199 -5.30 -3.19 16.77
CA GLY A 199 -4.50 -2.52 15.71
C GLY A 199 -2.99 -2.59 15.95
N ARG A 200 -2.22 -2.20 14.94
CA ARG A 200 -0.76 -2.35 14.96
C ARG A 200 -0.07 -1.22 15.75
N LYS A 201 1.15 -1.52 16.19
CA LYS A 201 2.10 -0.57 16.80
C LYS A 201 3.49 -0.94 16.28
N TRP A 202 4.37 0.04 16.09
CA TRP A 202 5.78 -0.20 15.74
C TRP A 202 6.66 0.23 16.89
N ASN A 203 7.38 -0.69 17.52
CA ASN A 203 8.19 -0.39 18.71
C ASN A 203 7.40 0.38 19.80
N LYS A 204 6.14 -0.03 20.03
CA LYS A 204 5.16 0.63 20.94
C LYS A 204 4.67 2.02 20.47
N LEU A 205 5.18 2.56 19.38
CA LEU A 205 4.69 3.80 18.76
C LEU A 205 3.39 3.56 17.99
N TYR A 206 2.62 4.62 17.86
CA TYR A 206 1.31 4.65 17.22
C TYR A 206 1.13 5.94 16.42
N ASN A 207 0.14 5.97 15.54
CA ASN A 207 -0.04 7.05 14.58
C ASN A 207 -1.16 7.98 15.04
N SER A 208 -0.82 8.89 15.97
CA SER A 208 -1.76 9.90 16.45
C SER A 208 -2.15 10.89 15.39
N LEU A 209 -3.29 11.55 15.58
CA LEU A 209 -3.73 12.66 14.72
C LEU A 209 -2.67 13.76 14.60
N GLN A 210 -2.00 14.06 15.72
CA GLN A 210 -0.92 15.05 15.76
C GLN A 210 0.31 14.59 14.98
N ASN A 211 0.68 13.31 15.06
CA ASN A 211 1.83 12.77 14.32
C ASN A 211 1.57 12.84 12.80
N VAL A 212 0.36 12.47 12.36
CA VAL A 212 -0.06 12.61 10.95
C VAL A 212 0.00 14.06 10.53
N TYR A 213 -0.62 14.96 11.31
CA TYR A 213 -0.63 16.38 10.99
C TYR A 213 0.79 16.92 10.90
N ASN A 214 1.64 16.70 11.88
CA ASN A 214 2.99 17.28 11.95
C ASN A 214 4.00 16.67 10.97
N PHE A 215 3.60 15.73 10.10
CA PHE A 215 4.48 15.17 9.10
C PHE A 215 5.14 16.26 8.23
N SER A 216 6.45 16.11 8.04
CA SER A 216 7.26 16.96 7.18
C SER A 216 8.40 16.13 6.60
N VAL A 217 8.54 16.15 5.27
CA VAL A 217 9.65 15.45 4.57
C VAL A 217 11.03 15.94 5.02
N ASP A 218 11.13 17.18 5.50
CA ASP A 218 12.39 17.77 6.01
C ASP A 218 13.03 16.97 7.16
N GLN A 219 12.27 16.09 7.83
CA GLN A 219 12.83 15.23 8.88
C GLN A 219 13.70 14.08 8.31
N TYR A 220 13.57 13.78 7.02
CA TYR A 220 14.32 12.71 6.35
C TYR A 220 15.33 13.24 5.32
N MET A 221 15.25 14.52 4.95
CA MET A 221 16.04 15.06 3.86
C MET A 221 16.56 16.45 4.20
N ASN A 222 17.87 16.64 4.07
CA ASN A 222 18.54 17.93 4.30
C ASN A 222 18.62 18.81 3.05
N VAL A 223 18.22 18.31 1.86
CA VAL A 223 18.53 18.96 0.59
C VAL A 223 17.26 19.37 -0.16
N SER A 224 17.13 20.67 -0.43
CA SER A 224 16.03 21.27 -1.19
C SER A 224 15.98 20.81 -2.65
N ALA A 225 17.14 20.45 -3.25
CA ALA A 225 17.28 20.15 -4.67
C ALA A 225 16.58 18.88 -5.17
N GLN A 226 16.05 18.03 -4.29
CA GLN A 226 15.35 16.79 -4.67
C GLN A 226 13.85 16.81 -4.33
N LYS A 227 13.33 17.93 -3.79
CA LYS A 227 11.91 18.05 -3.41
C LYS A 227 10.98 17.94 -4.62
N ASP A 228 11.42 18.34 -5.82
CA ASP A 228 10.62 18.25 -7.06
C ASP A 228 10.36 16.81 -7.52
N LEU A 229 11.11 15.83 -7.00
CA LEU A 229 10.87 14.41 -7.25
C LEU A 229 9.80 13.83 -6.32
N ILE A 230 9.41 14.54 -5.26
CA ILE A 230 8.33 14.12 -4.37
C ILE A 230 6.99 14.47 -5.00
N LEU A 231 6.19 13.45 -5.31
CA LEU A 231 4.87 13.61 -5.92
C LEU A 231 3.78 13.99 -4.93
N GLY A 232 3.92 13.58 -3.67
CA GLY A 232 2.92 13.78 -2.64
C GLY A 232 3.03 12.77 -1.51
N VAL A 233 1.97 12.69 -0.70
CA VAL A 233 1.85 11.78 0.43
C VAL A 233 0.69 10.81 0.24
N GLN A 234 0.77 9.64 0.87
CA GLN A 234 -0.31 8.65 0.93
C GLN A 234 -0.39 8.05 2.32
N ALA A 235 -1.60 7.69 2.75
CA ALA A 235 -1.83 6.83 3.89
C ALA A 235 -2.34 5.46 3.46
N ASP A 236 -1.86 4.43 4.14
CA ASP A 236 -2.16 3.04 3.83
C ASP A 236 -2.98 2.44 4.97
N LEU A 237 -4.04 1.69 4.64
CA LEU A 237 -4.87 1.00 5.63
C LEU A 237 -4.83 -0.50 5.35
N TRP A 238 -3.86 -1.17 5.96
CA TRP A 238 -3.76 -2.63 5.93
C TRP A 238 -4.86 -3.28 6.78
N THR A 239 -5.45 -4.37 6.30
CA THR A 239 -6.74 -4.85 6.81
C THR A 239 -6.66 -6.06 7.73
N GLU A 240 -5.49 -6.44 8.26
CA GLU A 240 -5.35 -7.65 9.10
C GLU A 240 -6.15 -7.57 10.41
N THR A 241 -6.37 -6.36 10.92
CA THR A 241 -7.18 -6.11 12.13
C THR A 241 -8.54 -5.44 11.83
N VAL A 242 -8.84 -5.22 10.54
CA VAL A 242 -10.08 -4.56 10.10
C VAL A 242 -11.16 -5.62 9.86
N GLN A 243 -12.00 -5.83 10.87
CA GLN A 243 -12.97 -6.92 10.86
C GLN A 243 -14.36 -6.51 10.35
N ASN A 244 -14.65 -5.21 10.33
CA ASN A 244 -15.94 -4.66 9.89
C ASN A 244 -15.78 -3.16 9.53
N GLU A 245 -16.83 -2.57 8.95
CA GLU A 245 -16.85 -1.17 8.55
C GLU A 245 -16.69 -0.18 9.72
N GLN A 246 -17.21 -0.49 10.91
CA GLN A 246 -17.01 0.38 12.07
C GLN A 246 -15.53 0.48 12.42
N ARG A 247 -14.79 -0.64 12.33
CA ARG A 247 -13.36 -0.66 12.55
C ARG A 247 -12.60 0.06 11.45
N LEU A 248 -13.04 -0.06 10.21
CA LEU A 248 -12.52 0.68 9.07
C LEU A 248 -12.65 2.20 9.30
N ASP A 249 -13.88 2.67 9.55
CA ASP A 249 -14.19 4.07 9.86
C ASP A 249 -13.35 4.56 11.05
N PHE A 250 -13.25 3.74 12.11
CA PHE A 250 -12.56 4.09 13.33
C PHE A 250 -11.06 4.24 13.15
N LEU A 251 -10.46 3.57 12.17
CA LEU A 251 -9.04 3.68 11.84
C LEU A 251 -8.78 4.79 10.81
N LEU A 252 -9.73 5.06 9.92
CA LEU A 252 -9.56 6.06 8.88
C LEU A 252 -9.81 7.49 9.41
N PHE A 253 -10.88 7.68 10.17
CA PHE A 253 -11.33 8.97 10.65
C PHE A 253 -10.94 9.19 12.11
N PRO A 254 -10.44 10.39 12.49
CA PRO A 254 -10.37 11.61 11.69
C PRO A 254 -9.04 11.83 10.96
N ARG A 255 -8.05 10.93 11.10
CA ARG A 255 -6.67 11.12 10.59
C ARG A 255 -6.60 11.41 9.10
N ILE A 256 -7.53 10.93 8.29
CA ILE A 256 -7.58 11.25 6.86
C ILE A 256 -7.71 12.75 6.59
N THR A 257 -8.32 13.53 7.49
CA THR A 257 -8.40 15.00 7.35
C THR A 257 -7.06 15.69 7.62
N ALA A 258 -6.25 15.17 8.55
CA ALA A 258 -4.89 15.63 8.74
C ALA A 258 -3.99 15.29 7.54
N LEU A 259 -4.12 14.07 6.98
CA LEU A 259 -3.43 13.69 5.75
C LEU A 259 -3.80 14.63 4.58
N ALA A 260 -5.09 14.94 4.42
CA ALA A 260 -5.56 15.86 3.40
C ALA A 260 -4.94 17.26 3.58
N GLU A 261 -4.87 17.78 4.81
CA GLU A 261 -4.24 19.08 5.07
C GLU A 261 -2.72 19.05 4.82
N VAL A 262 -2.04 17.94 5.13
CA VAL A 262 -0.61 17.73 4.82
C VAL A 262 -0.33 17.67 3.32
N GLY A 263 -1.22 17.04 2.54
CA GLY A 263 -1.08 16.92 1.10
C GLY A 263 -1.50 18.17 0.32
N TRP A 264 -2.24 19.09 0.94
CA TRP A 264 -2.85 20.25 0.27
C TRP A 264 -2.32 21.60 0.73
N THR A 265 -2.13 21.80 2.04
CA THR A 265 -1.81 23.12 2.61
C THR A 265 -0.31 23.29 2.74
N ALA A 266 0.21 24.47 2.35
CA ALA A 266 1.63 24.80 2.51
C ALA A 266 2.06 24.66 3.97
N LYS A 267 3.30 24.19 4.19
CA LYS A 267 3.80 23.84 5.53
C LYS A 267 3.77 25.04 6.49
N GLU A 268 4.14 26.21 5.99
CA GLU A 268 4.17 27.48 6.69
C GLU A 268 2.78 27.99 7.12
N ASP A 269 1.72 27.55 6.45
CA ASP A 269 0.33 27.96 6.74
C ASP A 269 -0.40 26.97 7.67
N ARG A 270 0.26 25.86 8.02
CA ARG A 270 -0.33 24.82 8.86
C ARG A 270 -0.15 25.16 10.34
N ASP A 271 -1.28 25.19 11.06
CA ASP A 271 -1.34 25.35 12.51
C ASP A 271 -2.20 24.22 13.12
N TYR A 272 -1.57 23.39 13.94
CA TYR A 272 -2.24 22.24 14.55
C TYR A 272 -3.38 22.68 15.49
N GLN A 273 -3.24 23.80 16.20
CA GLN A 273 -4.30 24.26 17.10
C GLN A 273 -5.51 24.74 16.30
N GLY A 274 -5.29 25.56 15.27
CA GLY A 274 -6.32 25.97 14.33
C GLY A 274 -6.98 24.79 13.61
N TYR A 275 -6.21 23.78 13.21
CA TYR A 275 -6.73 22.52 12.66
C TYR A 275 -7.67 21.80 13.65
N MET A 276 -7.28 21.69 14.93
CA MET A 276 -8.13 21.05 15.94
C MET A 276 -9.44 21.82 16.17
N GLU A 277 -9.43 23.16 16.11
CA GLU A 277 -10.67 23.95 16.16
C GLU A 277 -11.55 23.71 14.91
N ARG A 278 -10.97 23.66 13.71
CA ARG A 278 -11.71 23.30 12.48
C ARG A 278 -12.30 21.89 12.57
N LEU A 279 -11.53 20.94 13.11
CA LEU A 279 -11.96 19.55 13.25
C LEU A 279 -13.20 19.42 14.12
N LYS A 280 -13.32 20.17 15.24
CA LYS A 280 -14.51 20.15 16.10
C LYS A 280 -15.81 20.39 15.31
N GLY A 281 -15.77 21.33 14.37
CA GLY A 281 -16.90 21.60 13.47
C GLY A 281 -17.10 20.47 12.45
N HIS A 282 -16.02 19.96 11.87
CA HIS A 282 -16.04 18.92 10.86
C HIS A 282 -16.59 17.57 11.36
N LEU A 283 -16.40 17.23 12.64
CA LEU A 283 -16.94 16.01 13.25
C LEU A 283 -18.47 15.91 13.17
N LYS A 284 -19.19 17.04 13.01
CA LYS A 284 -20.63 17.04 12.75
C LYS A 284 -20.98 16.42 11.40
N LEU A 285 -20.19 16.72 10.36
CA LEU A 285 -20.37 16.13 9.03
C LEU A 285 -20.13 14.62 9.05
N PHE A 286 -19.16 14.15 9.83
CA PHE A 286 -18.96 12.70 10.00
C PHE A 286 -20.14 12.03 10.71
N GLN A 287 -20.73 12.71 11.69
CA GLN A 287 -21.94 12.21 12.35
C GLN A 287 -23.13 12.18 11.40
N GLU A 288 -23.34 13.22 10.59
CA GLU A 288 -24.40 13.28 9.57
C GLU A 288 -24.22 12.21 8.48
N ALA A 289 -22.97 11.91 8.10
CA ALA A 289 -22.62 10.81 7.19
C ALA A 289 -22.69 9.43 7.88
N GLY A 290 -22.99 9.37 9.18
CA GLY A 290 -23.13 8.13 9.94
C GLY A 290 -21.83 7.39 10.22
N LEU A 291 -20.65 7.99 10.03
CA LEU A 291 -19.33 7.35 10.18
C LEU A 291 -19.00 7.00 11.64
N TYR A 292 -18.40 5.82 11.88
CA TYR A 292 -17.93 5.43 13.21
C TYR A 292 -16.49 5.86 13.45
N TYR A 293 -16.25 7.16 13.66
CA TYR A 293 -14.92 7.75 13.79
C TYR A 293 -14.42 7.82 15.24
N TYR A 294 -13.10 7.82 15.44
CA TYR A 294 -12.49 8.14 16.74
C TYR A 294 -12.67 9.63 17.09
N ASN A 295 -13.23 9.96 18.25
CA ASN A 295 -13.41 11.35 18.66
C ASN A 295 -12.28 11.80 19.62
N PRO A 296 -11.30 12.60 19.17
CA PRO A 296 -10.16 12.99 20.00
C PRO A 296 -10.52 13.97 21.13
N PHE A 297 -11.69 14.62 21.08
CA PHE A 297 -12.14 15.55 22.12
C PHE A 297 -12.95 14.85 23.22
N TYR A 298 -13.69 13.80 22.83
CA TYR A 298 -14.51 12.99 23.73
C TYR A 298 -14.41 11.50 23.37
N PRO A 299 -13.28 10.83 23.68
CA PRO A 299 -13.02 9.44 23.27
C PRO A 299 -14.12 8.46 23.67
N ALA A 300 -14.79 8.70 24.80
CA ALA A 300 -15.89 7.86 25.28
C ALA A 300 -17.16 7.87 24.38
N ARG A 301 -17.32 8.85 23.47
CA ARG A 301 -18.47 8.91 22.55
C ARG A 301 -18.41 7.86 21.44
N SER A 302 -17.21 7.52 21.02
CA SER A 302 -16.93 6.50 20.01
C SER A 302 -15.82 5.62 20.58
N PRO A 303 -16.14 4.68 21.49
CA PRO A 303 -15.12 3.82 22.07
C PRO A 303 -14.47 2.96 20.98
N GLU A 304 -13.25 2.49 21.24
CA GLU A 304 -12.58 1.59 20.30
C GLU A 304 -13.47 0.37 20.01
N PRO A 305 -13.76 0.05 18.73
CA PRO A 305 -14.48 -1.15 18.39
C PRO A 305 -13.54 -2.33 18.60
N VAL A 306 -13.64 -2.93 19.79
CA VAL A 306 -13.04 -4.22 20.11
C VAL A 306 -13.99 -5.30 19.62
N LYS A 307 -13.44 -6.45 19.17
CA LYS A 307 -14.22 -7.59 18.70
C LYS A 307 -15.27 -8.02 19.72
N ILE A 308 -16.50 -7.55 19.57
CA ILE A 308 -17.68 -8.17 20.19
C ILE A 308 -17.95 -9.42 19.36
N GLY A 309 -18.09 -10.57 20.02
CA GLY A 309 -18.40 -11.84 19.37
C GLY A 309 -19.57 -11.72 18.37
N ALA A 310 -19.50 -12.51 17.30
CA ALA A 310 -20.52 -12.73 16.28
C ALA A 310 -21.41 -11.52 15.91
N GLY A 311 -20.93 -10.71 14.97
CA GLY A 311 -21.77 -10.06 13.96
C GLY A 311 -22.65 -8.90 14.45
N ILE A 312 -22.23 -7.68 14.13
CA ILE A 312 -23.18 -6.62 13.82
C ILE A 312 -23.02 -6.34 12.33
N LYS A 313 -23.99 -6.82 11.54
CA LYS A 313 -24.18 -6.38 10.16
C LYS A 313 -24.65 -4.93 10.23
N ARG A 314 -23.95 -4.02 9.55
CA ARG A 314 -24.42 -2.66 9.34
C ARG A 314 -25.34 -2.61 8.12
N PHE A 315 -26.49 -3.29 8.17
CA PHE A 315 -27.64 -3.09 7.27
C PHE A 315 -28.88 -3.72 7.94
N ASP A 316 -29.40 -3.05 8.96
CA ASP A 316 -30.79 -3.22 9.38
C ASP A 316 -31.37 -1.82 9.61
N THR A 317 -31.55 -1.10 8.51
CA THR A 317 -32.44 0.06 8.46
C THR A 317 -33.76 -0.48 7.95
N GLY A 318 -34.69 -0.74 8.87
CA GLY A 318 -36.10 -0.98 8.54
C GLY A 318 -36.78 0.27 8.02
N LEU A 319 -36.29 0.80 6.88
CA LEU A 319 -36.91 1.80 6.02
C LEU A 319 -36.53 1.51 4.57
#